data_AF-A0A2V3JNF7-F1
#
_entry.id   AF-A0A2V3JNF7-F1
#
_cell.length_a   1.000
_cell.length_b   1.000
_cell.length_c   1.000
_cell.angle_alpha   90.00
_cell.angle_beta   90.00
_cell.angle_gamma   90.00
#
_symmetry.space_group_name_H-M   'P 1'
#
loop_
_entity.id
_entity.type
_entity.pdbx_description
1 polymer ?
#
loop_
_entity_poly.entity_id
_entity_poly.type
_entity_poly.pdbx_seq_one_letter_code
_entity_poly.pdbx_strand_id
1 'polypeptide(L)'
;MTDHIAEDWQSAFMQTVQRYENAIALKDAAVDERLGDWTTELMAVVVATCNSVGWQASAIGHKLGMLPVSQFEYLGLDVMAFADGEKRWRYPVAVFELENRMDDDRIAYSLWKVMCVRADLRVVFCYRRSSDAGSALIRFLRDEVVHAMDLTARAKLEGETLVVIGSRDVSATFPYGFFKWWKLDTNTGTFRLN
;
A
#
# COMPACT_ATOMS: atom_id res chain seq x y z
N MET A 1 -7.73 5.07 18.43
CA MET A 1 -7.19 4.39 17.25
C MET A 1 -7.81 3.02 17.24
N THR A 2 -8.57 2.69 16.20
CA THR A 2 -9.21 1.38 16.04
C THR A 2 -8.12 0.32 15.96
N ASP A 3 -8.23 -0.76 16.73
CA ASP A 3 -7.31 -1.91 16.76
C ASP A 3 -7.26 -2.70 15.41
N HIS A 4 -7.81 -2.13 14.33
CA HIS A 4 -8.14 -2.77 13.05
C HIS A 4 -8.00 -1.83 11.83
N ILE A 5 -7.13 -0.80 11.88
CA ILE A 5 -7.04 0.20 10.79
C ILE A 5 -6.72 -0.44 9.43
N ALA A 6 -5.90 -1.50 9.41
CA ALA A 6 -5.60 -2.23 8.18
C ALA A 6 -6.83 -2.96 7.62
N GLU A 7 -7.62 -3.60 8.49
CA GLU A 7 -8.79 -4.38 8.11
C GLU A 7 -9.94 -3.48 7.62
N ASP A 8 -10.15 -2.36 8.32
CA ASP A 8 -11.10 -1.32 7.92
C ASP A 8 -10.73 -0.74 6.55
N TRP A 9 -9.45 -0.39 6.35
CA TRP A 9 -8.98 0.17 5.09
C TRP A 9 -9.01 -0.87 3.96
N GLN A 10 -8.59 -2.11 4.22
CA GLN A 10 -8.67 -3.21 3.24
C GLN A 10 -10.12 -3.45 2.80
N SER A 11 -11.07 -3.42 3.73
CA SER A 11 -12.50 -3.57 3.42
C SER A 11 -13.01 -2.44 2.53
N ALA A 12 -12.64 -1.19 2.84
CA ALA A 12 -12.96 -0.03 2.02
C ALA A 12 -12.30 -0.09 0.63
N PHE A 13 -11.04 -0.57 0.55
CA PHE A 13 -10.33 -0.76 -0.71
C PHE A 13 -11.07 -1.75 -1.60
N MET A 14 -11.48 -2.89 -1.03
CA MET A 14 -12.22 -3.92 -1.77
C MET A 14 -13.56 -3.38 -2.30
N GLN A 15 -14.27 -2.53 -1.56
CA GLN A 15 -15.49 -1.89 -2.05
C GLN A 15 -15.20 -0.88 -3.17
N THR A 16 -14.12 -0.10 -3.07
CA THR A 16 -13.75 0.89 -4.08
C THR A 16 -13.28 0.24 -5.38
N VAL A 17 -12.45 -0.79 -5.31
CA VAL A 17 -11.90 -1.47 -6.48
C VAL A 17 -12.96 -2.29 -7.23
N GLN A 18 -14.03 -2.70 -6.54
CA GLN A 18 -15.16 -3.42 -7.16
C GLN A 18 -16.09 -2.53 -7.98
N ARG A 19 -16.00 -1.21 -7.86
CA ARG A 19 -16.76 -0.29 -8.71
C ARG A 19 -16.37 -0.52 -10.16
N TYR A 20 -17.38 -0.59 -11.03
CA TYR A 20 -17.25 -1.04 -12.41
C TYR A 20 -16.12 -0.31 -13.17
N GLU A 21 -16.06 1.00 -13.03
CA GLU A 21 -15.07 1.86 -13.66
C GLU A 21 -13.62 1.52 -13.24
N ASN A 22 -13.40 1.30 -11.94
CA ASN A 22 -12.09 0.98 -11.39
C ASN A 22 -11.68 -0.45 -11.73
N ALA A 23 -12.64 -1.37 -11.66
CA ALA A 23 -12.39 -2.79 -11.84
C ALA A 23 -11.92 -3.11 -13.26
N ILE A 24 -12.57 -2.53 -14.26
CA ILE A 24 -12.23 -2.74 -15.66
C ILE A 24 -10.84 -2.16 -15.98
N ALA A 25 -10.59 -0.91 -15.60
CA ALA A 25 -9.32 -0.25 -15.92
C ALA A 25 -8.12 -1.00 -15.32
N LEU A 26 -8.21 -1.39 -14.05
CA LEU A 26 -7.15 -2.17 -13.39
C LEU A 26 -6.98 -3.57 -13.97
N LYS A 27 -8.09 -4.25 -14.26
CA LYS A 27 -8.05 -5.60 -14.83
C LYS A 27 -7.41 -5.58 -16.21
N ASP A 28 -7.83 -4.69 -17.09
CA ASP A 28 -7.33 -4.59 -18.46
C ASP A 28 -5.83 -4.25 -18.47
N ALA A 29 -5.42 -3.26 -17.66
CA ALA A 29 -4.00 -2.92 -17.53
C ALA A 29 -3.16 -4.09 -16.99
N ALA A 30 -3.69 -4.87 -16.03
CA ALA A 30 -2.99 -6.04 -15.50
C ALA A 30 -2.92 -7.21 -16.48
N VAL A 31 -3.98 -7.45 -17.26
CA VAL A 31 -4.04 -8.53 -18.28
C VAL A 31 -3.11 -8.23 -19.45
N ASP A 32 -3.04 -6.96 -19.87
CA ASP A 32 -2.17 -6.48 -20.95
C ASP A 32 -0.72 -6.24 -20.52
N GLU A 33 -0.40 -6.44 -19.24
CA GLU A 33 0.90 -6.11 -18.62
C GLU A 33 1.33 -4.64 -18.83
N ARG A 34 0.36 -3.73 -18.95
CA ARG A 34 0.58 -2.27 -18.97
C ARG A 34 0.78 -1.76 -17.54
N LEU A 35 1.93 -2.11 -16.95
CA LEU A 35 2.19 -1.87 -15.53
C LEU A 35 2.17 -0.38 -15.13
N GLY A 36 2.58 0.52 -16.03
CA GLY A 36 2.47 1.97 -15.81
C GLY A 36 1.03 2.43 -15.65
N ASP A 37 0.15 1.97 -16.55
CA ASP A 37 -1.29 2.25 -16.49
C ASP A 37 -1.89 1.62 -15.23
N TRP A 38 -1.54 0.36 -14.93
CA TRP A 38 -1.98 -0.33 -13.71
C TRP A 38 -1.63 0.46 -12.44
N THR A 39 -0.44 1.05 -12.38
CA THR A 39 0.00 1.86 -11.23
C THR A 39 -0.78 3.16 -11.12
N THR A 40 -1.05 3.80 -12.26
CA THR A 40 -1.85 5.03 -12.32
C THR A 40 -3.28 4.78 -11.86
N GLU A 41 -3.92 3.72 -12.36
CA GLU A 41 -5.27 3.32 -11.95
C GLU A 41 -5.32 2.91 -10.47
N LEU A 42 -4.30 2.19 -9.99
CA LEU A 42 -4.21 1.78 -8.60
C LEU A 42 -4.05 2.98 -7.67
N MET A 43 -3.25 3.97 -8.06
CA MET A 43 -3.11 5.22 -7.32
C MET A 43 -4.45 5.93 -7.16
N ALA A 44 -5.23 6.02 -8.24
CA ALA A 44 -6.57 6.61 -8.20
C ALA A 44 -7.51 5.84 -7.25
N VAL A 45 -7.46 4.50 -7.26
CA VAL A 45 -8.22 3.65 -6.32
C VAL A 45 -7.77 3.86 -4.87
N VAL A 46 -6.46 3.96 -4.61
CA VAL A 46 -5.93 4.22 -3.25
C VAL A 46 -6.40 5.57 -2.73
N VAL A 47 -6.34 6.63 -3.55
CA VAL A 47 -6.83 7.96 -3.19
C VAL A 47 -8.34 7.94 -2.93
N ALA A 48 -9.12 7.30 -3.83
CA ALA A 48 -10.56 7.16 -3.66
C ALA A 48 -10.93 6.38 -2.39
N THR A 49 -10.13 5.37 -2.03
CA THR A 49 -10.30 4.59 -0.80
C THR A 49 -9.99 5.43 0.44
N CYS A 50 -8.92 6.22 0.43
CA CYS A 50 -8.63 7.15 1.53
C CYS A 50 -9.80 8.12 1.75
N ASN A 51 -10.35 8.68 0.66
CA ASN A 51 -11.49 9.59 0.73
C ASN A 51 -12.76 8.89 1.27
N SER A 52 -12.99 7.61 0.93
CA SER A 52 -14.18 6.89 1.40
C SER A 52 -14.15 6.59 2.90
N VAL A 53 -12.97 6.49 3.51
CA VAL A 53 -12.79 6.36 4.98
C VAL A 53 -12.61 7.71 5.69
N GLY A 54 -12.86 8.82 4.98
CA GLY A 54 -12.80 10.17 5.55
C GLY A 54 -11.38 10.74 5.69
N TRP A 55 -10.38 10.14 5.04
CA TRP A 55 -9.03 10.70 4.97
C TRP A 55 -8.87 11.55 3.73
N GLN A 56 -7.93 12.49 3.76
CA GLN A 56 -7.56 13.27 2.59
C GLN A 56 -6.16 12.87 2.14
N ALA A 57 -6.02 12.42 0.91
CA ALA A 57 -4.76 11.93 0.35
C ALA A 57 -4.10 12.94 -0.60
N SER A 58 -2.77 13.03 -0.53
CA SER A 58 -1.94 13.63 -1.57
C SER A 58 -1.32 12.53 -2.42
N ALA A 59 -1.38 12.70 -3.73
CA ALA A 59 -0.68 11.88 -4.73
C ALA A 59 -0.43 12.71 -5.98
N ILE A 60 0.32 12.19 -6.97
CA ILE A 60 0.41 12.82 -8.30
C ILE A 60 -1.01 13.01 -8.88
N GLY A 61 -1.32 14.22 -9.35
CA GLY A 61 -2.67 14.59 -9.81
C GLY A 61 -3.67 14.93 -8.71
N HIS A 62 -3.36 14.63 -7.45
CA HIS A 62 -4.21 14.87 -6.28
C HIS A 62 -3.50 15.78 -5.27
N LYS A 63 -3.46 17.09 -5.57
CA LYS A 63 -2.80 18.07 -4.69
C LYS A 63 -3.60 18.27 -3.41
N LEU A 64 -2.94 18.08 -2.25
CA LEU A 64 -3.59 18.30 -0.96
C LEU A 64 -3.33 19.71 -0.43
N GLY A 65 -4.40 20.46 -0.20
CA GLY A 65 -4.37 21.81 0.38
C GLY A 65 -4.38 21.88 1.91
N MET A 66 -4.51 20.74 2.59
CA MET A 66 -4.68 20.68 4.06
C MET A 66 -3.43 21.16 4.82
N LEU A 67 -2.23 20.82 4.35
CA LEU A 67 -0.98 21.22 4.99
C LEU A 67 -0.53 22.60 4.49
N PRO A 68 0.28 23.34 5.28
CA PRO A 68 0.77 24.68 4.91
C PRO A 68 1.56 24.74 3.61
N VAL A 69 2.21 23.63 3.26
CA VAL A 69 2.94 23.47 2.01
C VAL A 69 2.19 22.42 1.21
N SER A 70 1.41 22.85 0.23
CA SER A 70 0.62 21.92 -0.61
C SER A 70 1.50 21.25 -1.66
N GLN A 71 1.64 19.93 -1.56
CA GLN A 71 2.40 19.09 -2.49
C GLN A 71 1.52 17.99 -3.10
N PHE A 72 1.97 17.43 -4.21
CA PHE A 72 1.47 16.16 -4.73
C PHE A 72 2.07 14.98 -3.97
N GLU A 73 3.37 15.06 -3.65
CA GLU A 73 4.11 14.03 -2.94
C GLU A 73 4.83 14.65 -1.74
N TYR A 74 4.75 14.00 -0.58
CA TYR A 74 5.53 14.35 0.60
C TYR A 74 6.56 13.25 0.86
N LEU A 75 7.80 13.65 1.14
CA LEU A 75 8.91 12.72 1.42
C LEU A 75 9.21 11.72 0.28
N GLY A 76 8.75 12.02 -0.95
CA GLY A 76 8.87 11.11 -2.08
C GLY A 76 8.07 9.82 -1.92
N LEU A 77 6.95 9.86 -1.19
CA LEU A 77 5.97 8.79 -1.11
C LEU A 77 4.87 8.99 -2.16
N ASP A 78 4.48 7.90 -2.82
CA ASP A 78 3.48 7.95 -3.90
C ASP A 78 2.12 8.45 -3.42
N VAL A 79 1.69 8.01 -2.23
CA VAL A 79 0.47 8.50 -1.58
C VAL A 79 0.70 8.71 -0.08
N MET A 80 0.24 9.86 0.41
CA MET A 80 0.21 10.17 1.85
C MET A 80 -1.18 10.66 2.23
N ALA A 81 -1.79 10.04 3.24
CA ALA A 81 -3.13 10.36 3.70
C ALA A 81 -3.14 10.93 5.11
N PHE A 82 -4.06 11.85 5.36
CA PHE A 82 -4.24 12.53 6.63
C PHE A 82 -5.69 12.43 7.09
N ALA A 83 -5.87 12.15 8.37
CA ALA A 83 -7.17 12.28 9.01
C ALA A 83 -7.58 13.76 9.14
N ASP A 84 -8.88 14.00 9.22
CA ASP A 84 -9.41 15.33 9.50
C ASP A 84 -9.03 15.82 10.92
N GLY A 85 -9.20 17.12 11.18
CA GLY A 85 -8.81 17.74 12.44
C GLY A 85 -8.51 19.24 12.30
N GLU A 86 -8.04 19.85 13.38
CA GLU A 86 -7.82 21.31 13.46
C GLU A 86 -6.34 21.71 13.38
N LYS A 87 -5.42 20.76 13.60
CA LYS A 87 -3.97 21.06 13.65
C LYS A 87 -3.43 21.41 12.28
N ARG A 88 -2.53 22.40 12.23
CA ARG A 88 -1.89 22.86 11.00
C ARG A 88 -0.86 21.87 10.44
N TRP A 89 -0.06 21.24 11.31
CA TRP A 89 0.85 20.16 10.93
C TRP A 89 0.39 18.86 11.59
N ARG A 90 0.37 17.77 10.81
CA ARG A 90 -0.14 16.46 11.23
C ARG A 90 0.82 15.39 10.77
N TYR A 91 0.92 14.33 11.56
CA TYR A 91 1.47 13.07 11.06
C TYR A 91 0.46 12.45 10.09
N PRO A 92 0.93 11.75 9.05
CA PRO A 92 0.06 10.99 8.19
C PRO A 92 -0.63 9.87 8.97
N VAL A 93 -1.88 9.61 8.66
CA VAL A 93 -2.59 8.41 9.17
C VAL A 93 -2.19 7.18 8.35
N ALA A 94 -1.94 7.37 7.05
CA ALA A 94 -1.49 6.29 6.17
C ALA A 94 -0.49 6.75 5.12
N VAL A 95 0.42 5.86 4.71
CA VAL A 95 1.36 6.05 3.61
C VAL A 95 1.38 4.84 2.70
N PHE A 96 1.52 5.08 1.40
CA PHE A 96 1.46 4.03 0.39
C PHE A 96 2.59 4.19 -0.62
N GLU A 97 3.13 3.05 -1.04
CA GLU A 97 4.05 2.90 -2.16
C GLU A 97 3.46 1.94 -3.19
N LEU A 98 3.60 2.26 -4.46
CA LEU A 98 3.10 1.48 -5.58
C LEU A 98 4.27 1.14 -6.51
N GLU A 99 5.03 0.10 -6.16
CA GLU A 99 6.22 -0.34 -6.90
C GLU A 99 5.92 -1.61 -7.69
N ASN A 100 5.84 -1.48 -9.01
CA ASN A 100 5.47 -2.55 -9.93
C ASN A 100 6.68 -3.19 -10.65
N ARG A 101 7.90 -2.71 -10.41
CA ARG A 101 9.10 -3.26 -11.02
C ARG A 101 9.31 -4.70 -10.58
N MET A 102 9.83 -5.50 -11.53
CA MET A 102 10.17 -6.90 -11.29
C MET A 102 11.48 -7.06 -10.49
N ASP A 103 12.13 -5.94 -10.16
CA ASP A 103 13.33 -5.86 -9.33
C ASP A 103 12.93 -5.91 -7.85
N ASP A 104 13.31 -6.98 -7.14
CA ASP A 104 12.93 -7.20 -5.74
C ASP A 104 13.58 -6.15 -4.81
N ASP A 105 14.77 -5.64 -5.13
CA ASP A 105 15.45 -4.60 -4.33
C ASP A 105 14.70 -3.27 -4.36
N ARG A 106 14.00 -2.98 -5.46
CA ARG A 106 13.14 -1.79 -5.55
C ARG A 106 11.96 -1.88 -4.61
N ILE A 107 11.34 -3.06 -4.50
CA ILE A 107 10.24 -3.28 -3.57
C ILE A 107 10.74 -3.28 -2.12
N ALA A 108 11.91 -3.87 -1.86
CA ALA A 108 12.55 -3.81 -0.55
C ALA A 108 12.83 -2.36 -0.13
N TYR A 109 13.31 -1.54 -1.05
CA TYR A 109 13.47 -0.10 -0.82
C TYR A 109 12.14 0.59 -0.50
N SER A 110 11.06 0.32 -1.23
CA SER A 110 9.73 0.90 -0.92
C SER A 110 9.20 0.45 0.44
N LEU A 111 9.39 -0.82 0.82
CA LEU A 111 9.05 -1.33 2.15
C LEU A 111 9.86 -0.62 3.24
N TRP A 112 11.17 -0.57 3.08
CA TRP A 112 12.04 0.16 4.01
C TRP A 112 11.62 1.64 4.12
N LYS A 113 11.31 2.29 3.00
CA LYS A 113 10.88 3.70 2.94
C LYS A 113 9.60 3.93 3.73
N VAL A 114 8.54 3.13 3.54
CA VAL A 114 7.30 3.32 4.31
C VAL A 114 7.50 3.03 5.79
N MET A 115 8.35 2.06 6.14
CA MET A 115 8.68 1.72 7.55
C MET A 115 9.47 2.82 8.26
N CYS A 116 10.18 3.67 7.53
CA CYS A 116 10.85 4.85 8.10
C CYS A 116 9.87 5.98 8.47
N VAL A 117 8.61 5.91 8.05
CA VAL A 117 7.62 6.98 8.27
C VAL A 117 6.70 6.65 9.44
N ARG A 118 6.52 7.64 10.31
CA ARG A 118 5.53 7.57 11.39
C ARG A 118 4.13 7.72 10.82
N ALA A 119 3.41 6.61 10.73
CA ALA A 119 2.02 6.51 10.28
C ALA A 119 1.32 5.35 10.99
N ASP A 120 0.00 5.40 11.11
CA ASP A 120 -0.81 4.33 11.71
C ASP A 120 -0.97 3.15 10.74
N LEU A 121 -0.94 3.41 9.42
CA LEU A 121 -0.98 2.40 8.37
C LEU A 121 0.12 2.64 7.32
N ARG A 122 0.84 1.59 6.95
CA ARG A 122 1.84 1.58 5.86
C ARG A 122 1.52 0.48 4.89
N VAL A 123 1.48 0.77 3.60
CA VAL A 123 1.13 -0.23 2.59
C VAL A 123 2.09 -0.15 1.41
N VAL A 124 2.63 -1.29 1.00
CA VAL A 124 3.33 -1.41 -0.28
C VAL A 124 2.49 -2.25 -1.22
N PHE A 125 2.03 -1.65 -2.31
CA PHE A 125 1.47 -2.36 -3.43
C PHE A 125 2.57 -2.75 -4.41
N CYS A 126 2.49 -3.98 -4.92
CA CYS A 126 3.35 -4.42 -5.99
C CYS A 126 2.66 -5.47 -6.86
N TYR A 127 3.31 -5.82 -7.97
CA TYR A 127 2.80 -6.80 -8.92
C TYR A 127 3.80 -7.93 -9.12
N ARG A 128 3.31 -9.17 -9.13
CA ARG A 128 4.09 -10.33 -9.60
C ARG A 128 3.22 -11.17 -10.52
N ARG A 129 3.82 -11.69 -11.59
CA ARG A 129 3.08 -12.47 -12.60
C ARG A 129 2.33 -13.64 -11.97
N SER A 130 3.01 -14.37 -11.08
CA SER A 130 2.44 -15.54 -10.42
C SER A 130 2.37 -15.42 -8.90
N SER A 131 1.46 -16.22 -8.34
CA SER A 131 1.32 -16.36 -6.89
C SER A 131 2.61 -16.83 -6.20
N ASP A 132 3.34 -17.77 -6.81
CA ASP A 132 4.58 -18.31 -6.26
C ASP A 132 5.69 -17.25 -6.23
N ALA A 133 5.78 -16.42 -7.28
CA ALA A 133 6.70 -15.29 -7.31
C ALA A 133 6.33 -14.26 -6.21
N GLY A 134 5.04 -14.05 -5.96
CA GLY A 134 4.58 -13.23 -4.83
C GLY A 134 5.02 -13.80 -3.48
N SER A 135 4.85 -15.09 -3.24
CA SER A 135 5.31 -15.74 -2.01
C SER A 135 6.84 -15.77 -1.87
N ALA A 136 7.59 -15.84 -2.97
CA ALA A 136 9.04 -15.69 -2.96
C ALA A 136 9.46 -14.26 -2.55
N LEU A 137 8.82 -13.24 -3.12
CA LEU A 137 9.06 -11.84 -2.76
C LEU A 137 8.79 -11.59 -1.26
N ILE A 138 7.71 -12.13 -0.70
CA ILE A 138 7.43 -11.96 0.74
C ILE A 138 8.54 -12.52 1.63
N ARG A 139 9.11 -13.68 1.25
CA ARG A 139 10.26 -14.25 1.98
C ARG A 139 11.49 -13.36 1.86
N PHE A 140 11.77 -12.86 0.66
CA PHE A 140 12.86 -11.92 0.41
C PHE A 140 12.72 -10.64 1.27
N LEU A 141 11.55 -9.99 1.24
CA LEU A 141 11.28 -8.77 2.02
C LEU A 141 11.40 -8.99 3.54
N ARG A 142 10.96 -10.16 4.01
CA ARG A 142 11.14 -10.56 5.41
C ARG A 142 12.64 -10.60 5.76
N ASP A 143 13.43 -11.28 4.96
CA ASP A 143 14.84 -11.56 5.27
C ASP A 143 15.71 -10.30 5.11
N GLU A 144 15.51 -9.52 4.05
CA GLU A 144 16.36 -8.37 3.73
C GLU A 144 15.95 -7.07 4.44
N VAL A 145 14.66 -6.89 4.75
CA VAL A 145 14.18 -5.64 5.37
C VAL A 145 13.81 -5.87 6.83
N VAL A 146 12.92 -6.81 7.12
CA VAL A 146 12.36 -6.97 8.47
C VAL A 146 13.36 -7.61 9.43
N HIS A 147 14.12 -8.61 8.97
CA HIS A 147 15.13 -9.29 9.79
C HIS A 147 16.46 -8.53 9.84
N ALA A 148 16.71 -7.61 8.90
CA ALA A 148 17.84 -6.69 8.99
C ALA A 148 17.66 -5.63 10.09
N MET A 149 16.42 -5.34 10.50
CA MET A 149 16.14 -4.49 11.65
C MET A 149 16.51 -5.18 12.95
N ASP A 150 17.09 -4.42 13.89
CA ASP A 150 17.27 -4.93 15.24
C ASP A 150 15.91 -5.18 15.93
N LEU A 151 15.90 -6.09 16.90
CA LEU A 151 14.68 -6.49 17.60
C LEU A 151 13.99 -5.31 18.32
N THR A 152 14.77 -4.35 18.81
CA THR A 152 14.23 -3.18 19.54
C THR A 152 13.55 -2.20 18.58
N ALA A 153 14.14 -1.97 17.42
CA ALA A 153 13.58 -1.15 16.35
C ALA A 153 12.28 -1.78 15.84
N ARG A 154 12.25 -3.10 15.63
CA ARG A 154 11.05 -3.82 15.20
C ARG A 154 9.93 -3.77 16.25
N ALA A 155 10.26 -3.94 17.52
CA ALA A 155 9.29 -3.84 18.62
C ALA A 155 8.71 -2.43 18.81
N LYS A 156 9.42 -1.40 18.33
CA LYS A 156 9.00 0.00 18.36
C LYS A 156 8.24 0.45 17.11
N LEU A 157 8.03 -0.42 16.12
CA LEU A 157 7.18 -0.10 14.97
C LEU A 157 5.73 0.06 15.45
N GLU A 158 5.32 1.32 15.66
CA GLU A 158 3.93 1.71 15.92
C GLU A 158 3.13 1.61 14.61
N GLY A 159 1.85 1.20 14.69
CA GLY A 159 0.96 1.08 13.53
C GLY A 159 1.11 -0.23 12.76
N GLU A 160 0.32 -0.39 11.70
CA GLU A 160 0.22 -1.62 10.90
C GLU A 160 0.96 -1.49 9.56
N THR A 161 1.60 -2.58 9.11
CA THR A 161 2.30 -2.62 7.81
C THR A 161 1.78 -3.76 6.96
N LEU A 162 1.39 -3.44 5.72
CA LEU A 162 0.88 -4.39 4.73
C LEU A 162 1.79 -4.41 3.49
N VAL A 163 1.94 -5.59 2.91
CA VAL A 163 2.42 -5.79 1.54
C VAL A 163 1.29 -6.43 0.73
N VAL A 164 0.88 -5.77 -0.33
CA VAL A 164 -0.24 -6.19 -1.17
C VAL A 164 0.27 -6.53 -2.56
N ILE A 165 0.12 -7.80 -2.95
CA ILE A 165 0.65 -8.31 -4.21
C ILE A 165 -0.51 -8.59 -5.16
N GLY A 166 -0.58 -7.81 -6.23
CA GLY A 166 -1.42 -8.12 -7.39
C GLY A 166 -0.79 -9.22 -8.24
N SER A 167 -1.60 -10.13 -8.80
CA SER A 167 -1.10 -11.18 -9.71
C SER A 167 -2.05 -11.53 -10.85
N ARG A 168 -1.48 -11.89 -12.01
CA ARG A 168 -2.24 -12.21 -13.24
C ARG A 168 -2.97 -13.54 -13.16
N ASP A 169 -2.40 -14.51 -12.46
CA ASP A 169 -2.90 -15.89 -12.37
C ASP A 169 -4.34 -15.99 -11.81
N VAL A 170 -4.85 -14.92 -11.18
CA VAL A 170 -6.19 -14.86 -10.57
C VAL A 170 -7.07 -13.77 -11.23
N SER A 171 -6.67 -13.27 -12.40
CA SER A 171 -7.39 -12.20 -13.13
C SER A 171 -8.82 -12.61 -13.57
N ALA A 172 -9.12 -13.90 -13.64
CA ALA A 172 -10.44 -14.42 -13.99
C ALA A 172 -11.54 -14.04 -12.97
N THR A 173 -11.19 -13.88 -11.70
CA THR A 173 -12.12 -13.53 -10.62
C THR A 173 -11.94 -12.10 -10.10
N PHE A 174 -11.29 -11.24 -10.88
CA PHE A 174 -10.97 -9.86 -10.48
C PHE A 174 -12.20 -9.12 -9.89
N PRO A 175 -12.06 -8.42 -8.76
CA PRO A 175 -10.84 -8.22 -7.97
C PRO A 175 -10.56 -9.35 -6.94
N TYR A 176 -11.47 -10.31 -6.78
CA TYR A 176 -11.35 -11.38 -5.79
C TYR A 176 -10.15 -12.29 -6.09
N GLY A 177 -9.29 -12.46 -5.10
CA GLY A 177 -8.07 -13.27 -5.20
C GLY A 177 -6.95 -12.63 -6.03
N PHE A 178 -7.20 -11.50 -6.70
CA PHE A 178 -6.18 -10.78 -7.46
C PHE A 178 -5.13 -10.15 -6.54
N PHE A 179 -5.59 -9.50 -5.47
CA PHE A 179 -4.73 -8.90 -4.44
C PHE A 179 -4.57 -9.87 -3.27
N LYS A 180 -3.33 -10.28 -2.99
CA LYS A 180 -2.96 -11.01 -1.77
C LYS A 180 -2.42 -10.04 -0.74
N TRP A 181 -2.99 -10.07 0.46
CA TRP A 181 -2.71 -9.13 1.54
C TRP A 181 -1.82 -9.79 2.57
N TRP A 182 -0.63 -9.24 2.80
CA TRP A 182 0.33 -9.77 3.76
C TRP A 182 0.56 -8.75 4.87
N LYS A 183 0.12 -9.05 6.08
CA LYS A 183 0.28 -8.19 7.25
C LYS A 183 1.53 -8.58 8.03
N LEU A 184 2.37 -7.60 8.37
CA LEU A 184 3.54 -7.82 9.20
C LEU A 184 3.11 -8.08 10.65
N ASP A 185 3.53 -9.22 11.20
CA ASP A 185 3.52 -9.48 12.63
C ASP A 185 4.87 -9.04 13.21
N THR A 186 4.88 -7.92 13.92
CA THR A 186 6.09 -7.31 14.49
C THR A 186 6.74 -8.17 15.58
N ASN A 187 5.97 -9.05 16.25
CA ASN A 187 6.49 -9.93 17.28
C ASN A 187 7.39 -11.01 16.67
N THR A 188 6.88 -11.68 15.61
CA THR A 188 7.62 -12.75 14.93
C THR A 188 8.56 -12.21 13.85
N GLY A 189 8.34 -10.98 13.36
CA GLY A 189 9.04 -10.44 12.20
C GLY A 189 8.63 -11.12 10.89
N THR A 190 7.44 -11.73 10.84
CA THR A 190 6.95 -12.48 9.67
C THR A 190 5.71 -11.84 9.08
N PHE A 191 5.54 -11.99 7.77
CA PHE A 191 4.32 -11.61 7.09
C PHE A 191 3.30 -12.75 7.11
N ARG A 192 2.07 -12.45 7.53
CA ARG A 192 0.94 -13.38 7.55
C ARG A 192 -0.07 -12.99 6.48
N LEU A 193 -0.57 -13.98 5.74
CA LEU A 193 -1.62 -13.76 4.76
C LEU A 193 -2.92 -13.40 5.50
N ASN A 194 -3.53 -12.27 5.14
CA ASN A 194 -4.80 -11.75 5.65
C ASN A 194 -5.95 -12.06 4.70
#